data_AF-A0A7S0N6Y9-F1
#
_entry.id   AF-A0A7S0N6Y9-F1
#
_cell.length_a   1.000
_cell.length_b   1.000
_cell.length_c   1.000
_cell.angle_alpha   90.00
_cell.angle_beta   90.00
_cell.angle_gamma   90.00
#
_symmetry.space_group_name_H-M   'P 1'
#
loop_
_entity.id
_entity.type
_entity.pdbx_description
1 polymer ?
#
loop_
_entity_poly.entity_id
_entity_poly.type
_entity_poly.pdbx_seq_one_letter_code
_entity_poly.pdbx_strand_id
1 'polypeptide(L)'
;HIGWFSMLSASYGCRVLAFEPQPHAHPFINASIVLNGWQGRVRAIRAAVADDTRARMKLVNRGGWGNWDISELAPESDADDGIETELVSVDEVLERDYPEDDVVLLKVDAE
;
A
#
# COMPACT_ATOMS: atom_id res chain seq x y z
N HIS A 1 0.02 4.80 -5.54
CA HIS A 1 -1.18 5.20 -6.31
C HIS A 1 -1.63 4.25 -7.43
N ILE A 2 -0.86 3.85 -8.47
CA ILE A 2 -1.36 2.82 -9.45
C ILE A 2 -0.36 1.70 -9.81
N GLY A 3 0.70 1.53 -9.01
CA GLY A 3 1.58 0.36 -9.12
C GLY A 3 2.69 0.43 -10.17
N TRP A 4 2.97 1.58 -10.82
CA TRP A 4 4.03 1.70 -11.85
C TRP A 4 5.38 1.07 -11.44
N PHE A 5 5.91 1.43 -10.26
CA PHE A 5 7.18 0.89 -9.78
C PHE A 5 7.11 -0.60 -9.42
N SER A 6 5.95 -1.07 -8.97
CA SER A 6 5.71 -2.50 -8.71
C SER A 6 5.76 -3.28 -10.01
N MET A 7 5.12 -2.77 -11.05
CA MET A 7 5.09 -3.36 -12.39
C MET A 7 6.47 -3.33 -13.04
N LEU A 8 7.20 -2.21 -12.91
CA LEU A 8 8.57 -2.09 -13.40
C LEU A 8 9.49 -3.10 -12.71
N SER A 9 9.46 -3.21 -11.39
CA SER A 9 10.31 -4.16 -10.66
C SER A 9 9.98 -5.62 -11.03
N ALA A 10 8.70 -5.94 -11.19
CA ALA A 10 8.25 -7.26 -11.61
C ALA A 10 8.71 -7.63 -13.04
N SER A 11 8.80 -6.66 -13.94
CA SER A 11 9.28 -6.88 -15.32
C SER A 11 10.78 -7.21 -15.36
N TYR A 12 11.55 -6.74 -14.38
CA TYR A 12 12.95 -7.14 -14.16
C TYR A 12 13.12 -8.46 -13.38
N GLY A 13 12.02 -9.16 -13.07
CA GLY A 13 12.06 -10.48 -12.43
C GLY A 13 11.99 -10.47 -10.90
N CYS A 14 11.86 -9.30 -10.26
CA CYS A 14 11.72 -9.23 -8.81
C CYS A 14 10.36 -9.76 -8.33
N ARG A 15 10.36 -10.40 -7.16
CA ARG A 15 9.14 -10.58 -6.35
C ARG A 15 8.81 -9.23 -5.69
N VAL A 16 7.54 -8.85 -5.67
CA VAL A 16 7.12 -7.52 -5.22
C VAL A 16 5.97 -7.61 -4.24
N LEU A 17 6.12 -6.97 -3.08
CA LEU A 17 5.04 -6.62 -2.17
C LEU A 17 4.66 -5.17 -2.41
N ALA A 18 3.41 -4.91 -2.78
CA ALA A 18 2.90 -3.58 -3.07
C ALA A 18 1.82 -3.20 -2.05
N PHE A 19 2.20 -2.37 -1.08
CA PHE A 19 1.26 -1.83 -0.09
C PHE A 19 0.57 -0.58 -0.66
N GLU A 20 -0.75 -0.55 -0.64
CA GLU A 20 -1.56 0.57 -1.10
C GLU A 20 -2.87 0.63 -0.30
N PRO A 21 -3.01 1.54 0.66
CA PRO A 21 -4.21 1.62 1.49
C PRO A 21 -5.41 2.21 0.76
N GLN A 22 -5.18 3.02 -0.29
CA GLN A 22 -6.25 3.74 -0.98
C GLN A 22 -7.20 2.75 -1.70
N PRO A 23 -8.50 2.73 -1.34
CA PRO A 23 -9.43 1.73 -1.86
C PRO A 23 -9.69 1.83 -3.36
N HIS A 24 -9.55 3.01 -3.95
CA HIS A 24 -9.77 3.23 -5.38
C HIS A 24 -8.51 2.90 -6.21
N ALA A 25 -7.31 3.02 -5.63
CA ALA A 25 -6.04 2.67 -6.27
C ALA A 25 -5.84 1.16 -6.39
N HIS A 26 -6.17 0.43 -5.32
CA HIS A 26 -5.93 -1.01 -5.20
C HIS A 26 -6.52 -1.86 -6.35
N PRO A 27 -7.75 -1.61 -6.86
CA PRO A 27 -8.30 -2.28 -8.04
C PRO A 27 -7.43 -2.14 -9.31
N PHE A 28 -6.81 -0.98 -9.54
CA PHE A 28 -5.98 -0.77 -10.74
C PHE A 28 -4.65 -1.52 -10.64
N ILE A 29 -4.09 -1.62 -9.43
CA ILE A 29 -2.91 -2.45 -9.18
C ILE A 29 -3.26 -3.91 -9.47
N ASN A 30 -4.36 -4.43 -8.91
CA ASN A 30 -4.80 -5.80 -9.16
C ASN A 30 -5.09 -6.08 -10.64
N ALA A 31 -5.75 -5.15 -11.34
CA ALA A 31 -5.96 -5.26 -12.78
C ALA A 31 -4.62 -5.33 -13.54
N SER A 32 -3.64 -4.51 -13.17
CA SER A 32 -2.30 -4.52 -13.78
C SER A 32 -1.58 -5.83 -13.53
N ILE A 33 -1.67 -6.39 -12.33
CA ILE A 33 -1.10 -7.72 -11.99
C ILE A 33 -1.70 -8.80 -12.89
N VAL A 34 -3.02 -8.81 -13.04
CA VAL A 34 -3.73 -9.82 -13.85
C VAL A 34 -3.39 -9.67 -15.34
N LEU A 35 -3.45 -8.45 -15.88
CA LEU A 35 -3.21 -8.17 -17.30
C LEU A 35 -1.77 -8.50 -17.73
N ASN A 36 -0.79 -8.42 -16.83
CA ASN A 36 0.61 -8.74 -17.12
C ASN A 36 1.00 -10.18 -16.75
N GLY A 37 0.07 -11.00 -16.22
CA GLY A 37 0.35 -12.37 -15.83
C GLY A 37 1.28 -12.50 -14.60
N TRP A 38 1.21 -11.55 -13.67
CA TRP A 38 2.12 -11.44 -12.52
C TRP A 38 1.54 -11.90 -11.18
N GLN A 39 0.43 -12.63 -11.18
CA GLN A 39 -0.26 -13.11 -9.96
C GLN A 39 0.64 -13.90 -9.01
N GLY A 40 1.68 -14.58 -9.52
CA GLY A 40 2.67 -15.32 -8.71
C GLY A 40 3.94 -14.52 -8.35
N ARG A 41 4.04 -13.26 -8.78
CA ARG A 41 5.24 -12.42 -8.62
C ARG A 41 4.97 -11.14 -7.84
N VAL A 42 3.78 -10.54 -8.04
CA VAL A 42 3.38 -9.31 -7.36
C VAL A 42 2.17 -9.62 -6.47
N ARG A 43 2.29 -9.26 -5.19
CA ARG A 43 1.17 -9.28 -4.25
C ARG A 43 0.83 -7.84 -3.86
N ALA A 44 -0.39 -7.41 -4.18
CA ALA A 44 -0.92 -6.16 -3.67
C ALA A 44 -1.56 -6.39 -2.29
N ILE A 45 -1.24 -5.52 -1.33
CA ILE A 45 -1.75 -5.57 0.04
C ILE A 45 -2.48 -4.24 0.30
N ARG A 46 -3.78 -4.32 0.60
CA ARG A 46 -4.60 -3.13 0.88
C ARG A 46 -4.48 -2.74 2.35
N ALA A 47 -3.32 -2.23 2.72
CA ALA A 47 -3.04 -1.74 4.06
C ALA A 47 -2.04 -0.59 3.98
N ALA A 48 -2.05 0.26 5.00
CA ALA A 48 -0.99 1.24 5.21
C ALA A 48 0.11 0.62 6.06
N VAL A 49 1.32 1.12 5.88
CA VAL A 49 2.49 0.65 6.62
C VAL A 49 2.69 1.54 7.84
N ALA A 50 2.82 0.92 9.01
CA ALA A 50 3.12 1.60 10.26
C ALA A 50 3.96 0.71 11.18
N ASP A 51 4.71 1.35 12.09
CA ASP A 51 5.44 0.66 13.16
C ASP A 51 4.49 0.20 14.27
N ASP A 52 3.60 1.09 14.75
CA ASP A 52 2.51 0.73 15.66
C ASP A 52 1.25 0.32 14.89
N THR A 53 1.05 -1.00 14.73
CA THR A 53 -0.12 -1.57 14.06
C THR A 53 -1.40 -1.51 14.89
N ARG A 54 -1.33 -1.10 16.17
CA ARG A 54 -2.50 -0.95 17.06
C ARG A 54 -3.14 0.43 16.96
N ALA A 55 -2.45 1.38 16.34
CA ALA A 55 -2.99 2.70 16.08
C ALA A 55 -4.20 2.64 15.13
N ARG A 56 -5.01 3.69 15.15
CA ARG A 56 -6.12 3.85 14.19
C ARG A 56 -5.74 4.91 13.18
N MET A 57 -5.89 4.60 11.91
CA MET A 57 -5.61 5.53 10.83
C MET A 57 -6.82 5.66 9.92
N LYS A 58 -7.18 6.90 9.56
CA LYS A 58 -8.13 7.18 8.48
C LYS A 58 -7.40 7.84 7.31
N LEU A 59 -7.80 7.46 6.10
CA LEU A 59 -7.46 8.16 4.88
C LEU A 59 -8.51 9.24 4.60
N VAL A 60 -8.09 10.47 4.41
CA VAL A 60 -8.98 11.62 4.13
C VAL A 60 -8.72 12.13 2.71
N ASN A 61 -9.77 12.27 1.91
CA ASN A 61 -9.64 12.84 0.56
C ASN A 61 -9.56 14.37 0.64
N ARG A 62 -8.48 14.97 0.16
CA ARG A 62 -8.26 16.44 0.16
C ARG A 62 -8.66 17.12 -1.16
N GLY A 63 -9.58 16.52 -1.91
CA GLY A 63 -10.07 17.05 -3.18
C GLY A 63 -9.22 16.59 -4.36
N GLY A 64 -9.44 15.36 -4.80
CA GLY A 64 -8.81 14.81 -5.98
C GLY A 64 -8.80 13.28 -5.95
N TRP A 65 -8.43 12.67 -7.08
CA TRP A 65 -8.34 11.20 -7.15
C TRP A 65 -7.08 10.69 -6.45
N GLY A 66 -5.94 11.42 -6.54
CA GLY A 66 -4.66 11.01 -5.94
C GLY A 66 -4.37 11.58 -4.54
N ASN A 67 -5.07 12.64 -4.12
CA ASN A 67 -4.71 13.42 -2.93
C ASN A 67 -5.44 12.88 -1.69
N TRP A 68 -4.92 11.80 -1.10
CA TRP A 68 -5.42 11.28 0.17
C TRP A 68 -4.36 11.38 1.25
N ASP A 69 -4.76 11.95 2.37
CA ASP A 69 -3.90 12.30 3.50
C ASP A 69 -4.22 11.41 4.72
N ILE A 70 -3.33 11.37 5.71
CA ILE A 70 -3.47 10.60 6.94
C ILE A 70 -4.06 11.48 8.06
N SER A 71 -5.11 10.99 8.72
CA SER A 71 -5.96 11.77 9.62
C SER A 71 -5.32 12.35 10.89
N GLU A 72 -4.17 11.86 11.37
CA GLU A 72 -3.52 12.44 12.56
C GLU A 72 -2.98 13.88 12.32
N LEU A 73 -2.92 14.31 11.06
CA LEU A 73 -2.62 15.69 10.64
C LEU A 73 -3.87 16.53 10.37
N ALA A 74 -5.08 15.94 10.45
CA ALA A 74 -6.33 16.63 10.21
C ALA A 74 -6.88 17.25 11.51
N PRO A 75 -7.31 18.54 11.50
CA PRO A 75 -7.99 19.11 12.65
C PRO A 75 -9.24 18.28 13.01
N GLU A 76 -9.51 18.11 14.31
CA GLU A 76 -10.60 17.28 14.88
C GLU A 76 -11.99 17.53 14.27
N SER A 77 -12.18 18.63 13.53
CA SER A 77 -13.42 18.96 12.83
C SER A 77 -13.71 18.13 11.57
N ASP A 78 -12.73 17.42 11.01
CA ASP A 78 -12.88 16.63 9.76
C ASP A 78 -13.17 15.14 10.03
N ALA A 79 -13.46 14.77 11.27
CA ALA A 79 -13.42 13.38 11.76
C ALA A 79 -14.45 12.40 11.15
N ASP A 80 -15.38 12.85 10.30
CA ASP A 80 -16.49 12.01 9.79
C ASP A 80 -16.34 11.53 8.33
N ASP A 81 -15.42 12.08 7.53
CA ASP A 81 -15.32 11.77 6.09
C ASP A 81 -14.17 10.81 5.69
N GLY A 82 -13.37 10.38 6.67
CA GLY A 82 -12.20 9.52 6.43
C GLY A 82 -12.52 8.01 6.40
N ILE A 83 -11.82 7.26 5.54
CA ILE A 83 -11.96 5.80 5.45
C ILE A 83 -10.94 5.13 6.39
N GLU A 84 -11.41 4.35 7.35
CA GLU A 84 -10.54 3.53 8.19
C GLU A 84 -9.73 2.56 7.33
N THR A 85 -8.44 2.44 7.66
CA THR A 85 -7.48 1.62 6.94
C THR A 85 -6.75 0.69 7.90
N GLU A 86 -6.55 -0.55 7.45
CA GLU A 86 -5.71 -1.52 8.14
C GLU A 86 -4.25 -1.06 8.17
N LEU A 87 -3.62 -1.16 9.33
CA LEU A 87 -2.19 -0.92 9.52
C LEU A 87 -1.45 -2.25 9.59
N VAL A 88 -0.33 -2.35 8.87
CA VAL A 88 0.56 -3.50 8.90
C VAL A 88 2.01 -3.07 9.07
N SER A 89 2.80 -3.88 9.77
CA SER A 89 4.25 -3.77 9.74
C SER A 89 4.79 -4.51 8.52
N VAL A 90 5.76 -3.90 7.83
CA VAL A 90 6.47 -4.56 6.73
C VAL A 90 7.25 -5.76 7.26
N ASP A 91 7.89 -5.61 8.42
CA ASP A 91 8.70 -6.67 9.03
C ASP A 91 7.82 -7.87 9.41
N GLU A 92 6.66 -7.65 10.04
CA GLU A 92 5.73 -8.72 10.38
C GLU A 92 5.22 -9.46 9.13
N VAL A 93 4.98 -8.75 8.03
CA VAL A 93 4.55 -9.36 6.75
C VAL A 93 5.68 -10.20 6.15
N LEU A 94 6.91 -9.69 6.16
CA LEU A 94 8.07 -10.41 5.64
C LEU A 94 8.38 -11.65 6.46
N GLU A 95 8.45 -11.54 7.79
CA GLU A 95 8.71 -12.68 8.68
C GLU A 95 7.64 -13.78 8.54
N ARG A 96 6.37 -13.39 8.40
CA ARG A 96 5.25 -14.34 8.28
C ARG A 96 5.23 -15.05 6.92
N ASP A 97 5.37 -14.29 5.84
CA ASP A 97 5.05 -14.77 4.49
C ASP A 97 6.30 -15.10 3.65
N TYR A 98 7.46 -14.50 3.98
CA TYR A 98 8.72 -14.60 3.24
C TYR A 98 9.97 -14.61 4.16
N PRO A 99 10.04 -15.51 5.16
CA PRO A 99 11.10 -15.49 6.18
C PRO A 99 12.52 -15.74 5.66
N GLU A 100 12.66 -16.27 4.44
CA GLU A 100 13.95 -16.59 3.81
C GLU A 100 14.35 -15.59 2.71
N ASP A 101 13.50 -14.61 2.40
CA ASP A 101 13.76 -13.64 1.33
C ASP A 101 14.52 -12.42 1.86
N ASP A 102 15.57 -12.01 1.14
CA ASP A 102 16.23 -10.72 1.36
C ASP A 102 15.50 -9.58 0.64
N VAL A 103 15.29 -8.46 1.34
CA VAL A 103 14.78 -7.23 0.73
C VAL A 103 15.91 -6.48 0.01
N VAL A 104 15.93 -6.56 -1.31
CA VAL A 104 16.96 -5.90 -2.15
C VAL A 104 16.62 -4.45 -2.54
N LEU A 105 15.35 -4.05 -2.41
CA LEU A 105 14.88 -2.71 -2.75
C LEU A 105 13.63 -2.36 -1.94
N LEU A 106 13.62 -1.17 -1.35
CA LEU A 106 12.43 -0.55 -0.76
C LEU A 106 12.19 0.80 -1.43
N LYS A 107 10.99 0.98 -1.99
CA LYS A 107 10.51 2.27 -2.50
C LYS A 107 9.38 2.75 -1.61
N VAL A 108 9.56 3.94 -1.04
CA VAL A 108 8.54 4.64 -0.25
C VAL A 108 8.24 5.97 -0.92
N ASP A 109 6.97 6.32 -0.98
CA ASP A 109 6.44 7.54 -1.57
C ASP A 109 5.10 7.75 -0.88
N ALA A 110 5.20 8.36 0.29
CA ALA A 110 4.08 8.66 1.17
C ALA A 110 3.97 10.20 1.20
N GLU A 111 2.73 10.69 1.11
CA GLU A 111 2.39 12.09 1.32
C GLU A 111 2.10 12.33 2.81
#